data_AF-A0A1P8XFI7-F1
#
_entry.id   AF-A0A1P8XFI7-F1
#
_cell.length_a   1.000
_cell.length_b   1.000
_cell.length_c   1.000
_cell.angle_alpha   90.00
_cell.angle_beta   90.00
_cell.angle_gamma   90.00
#
_symmetry.space_group_name_H-M   'P 1'
#
loop_
_entity.id
_entity.type
_entity.pdbx_description
1 polymer ?
#
loop_
_entity_poly.entity_id
_entity_poly.type
_entity_poly.pdbx_seq_one_letter_code
_entity_poly.pdbx_strand_id
1 'polypeptide(L)' 'MRKAGYTHADFVPDEIIDRFCLLGAPDEHVTRLQELRDLEVDQFAAYLQHDSIDATLAAYGDRVTPTL' A
#
# COMPACT_ATOMS: atom_id res chain seq x y z
N MET A 1 5.56 -13.29 -5.32
CA MET A 1 5.29 -12.62 -4.04
C MET A 1 4.28 -13.46 -3.26
N ARG A 2 4.75 -14.38 -2.40
CA ARG A 2 4.00 -15.02 -1.29
C ARG A 2 5.05 -15.58 -0.33
N LYS A 3 5.15 -15.03 0.88
CA LYS A 3 5.67 -15.65 2.11
C LYS A 3 5.86 -14.60 3.22
N ALA A 4 4.76 -14.30 3.90
CA ALA A 4 4.76 -14.39 5.36
C ALA A 4 3.91 -15.63 5.68
N GLY A 5 4.27 -16.42 6.69
CA GLY A 5 3.75 -17.76 6.98
C GLY A 5 2.26 -17.86 7.37
N TYR A 6 1.36 -17.22 6.63
CA TYR A 6 -0.09 -17.30 6.80
C TYR A 6 -0.65 -18.31 5.81
N THR A 7 -0.90 -19.53 6.27
CA THR A 7 -1.56 -20.63 5.53
C THR A 7 -3.02 -20.32 5.12
N HIS A 8 -3.46 -19.07 5.30
CA HIS A 8 -4.81 -18.59 5.01
C HIS A 8 -4.82 -17.47 3.96
N ALA A 9 -3.70 -17.05 3.37
CA ALA A 9 -3.73 -16.01 2.33
C ALA A 9 -4.06 -16.55 0.93
N ASP A 10 -3.99 -17.87 0.73
CA ASP A 10 -4.14 -18.48 -0.59
C ASP A 10 -5.58 -18.43 -1.14
N PHE A 11 -6.58 -18.20 -0.30
CA PHE A 11 -7.98 -18.08 -0.73
C PHE A 11 -8.32 -16.73 -1.35
N VAL A 12 -7.46 -15.71 -1.18
CA VAL A 12 -7.69 -14.36 -1.70
C VAL A 12 -7.08 -14.27 -3.11
N PRO A 13 -7.88 -14.08 -4.17
CA PRO A 13 -7.36 -13.89 -5.52
C PRO A 13 -6.52 -12.63 -5.64
N ASP A 14 -5.52 -12.64 -6.53
CA ASP A 14 -4.64 -11.50 -6.75
C ASP A 14 -5.43 -10.25 -7.17
N GLU A 15 -6.53 -10.40 -7.92
CA GLU A 15 -7.43 -9.29 -8.29
C GLU A 15 -8.09 -8.61 -7.08
N ILE A 16 -8.38 -9.38 -6.02
CA ILE A 16 -8.91 -8.82 -4.77
C ILE A 16 -7.78 -8.09 -4.03
N ILE A 17 -6.56 -8.64 -4.01
CA ILE A 17 -5.40 -7.99 -3.39
C ILE A 17 -5.12 -6.65 -4.09
N ASP A 18 -5.06 -6.63 -5.42
CA ASP A 18 -4.80 -5.42 -6.21
C ASP A 18 -5.88 -4.33 -6.00
N ARG A 19 -7.13 -4.73 -5.83
CA ARG A 19 -8.24 -3.80 -5.62
C ARG A 19 -8.28 -3.21 -4.22
N PHE A 20 -7.89 -3.97 -3.20
CA PHE A 20 -8.09 -3.62 -1.79
C PHE A 20 -6.79 -3.36 -1.01
N CYS A 21 -5.63 -3.65 -1.57
CA CYS A 21 -4.33 -3.44 -0.95
C CYS A 21 -3.46 -2.53 -1.83
N LEU A 22 -2.60 -1.76 -1.16
CA LEU A 22 -1.55 -0.99 -1.81
C LEU A 22 -0.21 -1.60 -1.40
N LEU A 23 0.46 -2.26 -2.34
CA LEU A 23 1.67 -3.03 -2.11
C LEU A 23 2.71 -2.72 -3.20
N GLY A 24 3.98 -2.82 -2.86
CA GLY A 24 5.08 -2.59 -3.81
C GLY A 24 6.14 -1.63 -3.26
N ALA A 25 6.92 -1.06 -4.17
CA ALA A 25 7.86 0.01 -3.87
C ALA A 25 7.12 1.34 -3.65
N PRO A 26 7.72 2.30 -2.91
CA PRO A 26 7.08 3.60 -2.66
C PRO A 26 6.64 4.36 -3.93
N ASP A 27 7.38 4.25 -5.04
CA ASP A 27 7.02 4.92 -6.30
C ASP A 27 5.73 4.36 -6.92
N GLU A 28 5.48 3.06 -6.75
CA GLU A 28 4.23 2.41 -7.17
C GLU A 28 3.06 2.93 -6.32
N HIS A 29 3.30 3.12 -5.02
CA HIS A 29 2.32 3.69 -4.11
C HIS A 29 1.99 5.15 -4.48
N VAL A 30 3.00 5.97 -4.78
CA VAL A 30 2.82 7.36 -5.23
C VAL A 30 1.98 7.41 -6.49
N THR A 31 2.32 6.60 -7.50
CA THR A 31 1.58 6.54 -8.77
C THR A 31 0.10 6.27 -8.51
N ARG A 32 -0.21 5.25 -7.70
CA ARG A 32 -1.59 4.89 -7.40
C ARG A 32 -2.34 5.96 -6.58
N LEU A 33 -1.67 6.59 -5.63
CA LEU A 33 -2.27 7.65 -4.81
C LEU A 33 -2.53 8.92 -5.64
N GLN A 34 -1.68 9.24 -6.60
CA GLN A 34 -1.92 10.33 -7.56
C GLN A 34 -3.11 10.04 -8.46
N GLU A 35 -3.25 8.82 -8.99
CA GLU A 35 -4.44 8.41 -9.75
C GLU A 35 -5.73 8.60 -8.93
N LEU A 36 -5.72 8.21 -7.66
CA LEU A 36 -6.87 8.37 -6.77
C LEU A 36 -7.15 9.84 -6.45
N ARG A 37 -6.11 10.66 -6.28
CA ARG A 37 -6.24 12.11 -6.09
C ARG A 37 -6.84 12.78 -7.32
N ASP A 38 -6.46 12.35 -8.52
CA ASP A 38 -7.02 12.86 -9.78
C ASP A 38 -8.50 12.47 -9.95
N LEU A 39 -8.97 11.47 -9.20
CA LEU A 39 -10.39 11.12 -9.00
C LEU A 39 -11.05 11.87 -7.82
N GLU A 40 -10.45 12.98 -7.38
CA GLU A 40 -10.93 13.87 -6.31
C GLU A 40 -10.89 13.26 -4.90
N VAL A 41 -10.07 12.23 -4.67
CA VAL A 41 -9.80 11.76 -3.30
C VAL A 41 -8.85 12.72 -2.59
N ASP A 42 -9.30 13.31 -1.49
CA ASP A 42 -8.60 14.34 -0.73
C ASP A 42 -7.95 13.84 0.56
N GLN A 43 -8.35 12.66 1.06
CA GLN A 43 -7.79 12.06 2.27
C GLN A 43 -7.46 10.58 2.06
N PHE A 44 -6.25 10.19 2.45
CA PHE A 44 -5.81 8.79 2.48
C PHE A 44 -5.50 8.34 3.91
N ALA A 45 -6.11 7.22 4.32
CA ALA A 45 -5.81 6.56 5.58
C ALA A 45 -5.01 5.28 5.32
N ALA A 46 -3.75 5.24 5.76
CA ALA A 46 -2.89 4.07 5.60
C ALA A 46 -3.10 3.08 6.75
N TYR A 47 -3.44 1.84 6.41
CA TYR A 47 -3.61 0.75 7.39
C TYR A 47 -2.43 -0.22 7.31
N LEU A 48 -1.57 -0.18 8.32
CA LEU A 48 -0.33 -0.97 8.37
C LEU A 48 -0.55 -2.25 9.20
N GLN A 49 -0.95 -3.33 8.54
CA GLN A 49 -1.14 -4.66 9.15
C GLN A 49 -0.06 -5.65 8.70
N HIS A 50 1.20 -5.36 8.99
CA HIS A 50 2.31 -6.28 8.73
C HIS A 50 3.45 -6.05 9.73
N ASP A 51 4.43 -6.95 9.80
CA ASP A 51 5.46 -6.97 10.87
C ASP A 51 6.44 -5.78 10.87
N SER A 52 6.39 -4.91 9.85
CA SER A 52 7.40 -3.87 9.58
C SER A 52 6.80 -2.46 9.54
N ILE A 53 5.89 -2.18 10.47
CA ILE A 53 5.13 -0.92 10.55
C ILE A 53 6.05 0.31 10.57
N ASP A 54 7.05 0.34 11.44
CA ASP A 54 7.91 1.53 11.63
C ASP A 54 8.70 1.88 10.36
N ALA A 55 9.25 0.87 9.69
CA ALA A 55 10.01 1.08 8.45
C ALA A 55 9.10 1.56 7.31
N THR A 56 7.88 1.02 7.21
CA THR A 56 6.90 1.49 6.21
C THR A 56 6.47 2.92 6.51
N LEU A 57 6.21 3.25 7.78
CA LEU A 57 5.83 4.60 8.18
C LEU A 57 6.94 5.61 7.87
N ALA A 58 8.19 5.28 8.16
CA ALA A 58 9.34 6.11 7.82
C ALA A 58 9.47 6.30 6.30
N ALA A 59 9.36 5.22 5.52
CA ALA A 59 9.39 5.30 4.06
C ALA A 59 8.26 6.17 3.49
N TYR A 60 7.07 6.13 4.09
CA TYR A 60 5.97 7.02 3.72
C TYR A 60 6.28 8.48 4.01
N GLY A 61 6.82 8.79 5.19
CA GLY A 61 7.23 10.14 5.58
C GLY A 61 8.32 10.72 4.67
N ASP A 62 9.30 9.89 4.28
CA ASP A 62 10.45 10.34 3.51
C ASP A 62 10.20 10.38 2.00
N ARG A 63 9.37 9.46 1.46
CA ARG A 63 9.27 9.24 0.01
C ARG A 63 7.87 9.32 -0.59
N VAL A 64 6.81 9.15 0.20
CA VAL A 64 5.44 9.13 -0.34
C VAL A 64 4.74 10.45 -0.08
N THR A 65 4.58 10.84 1.19
CA THR A 65 3.87 12.06 1.60
C THR A 65 4.44 13.34 0.98
N PRO A 66 5.76 13.54 0.83
CA PRO A 66 6.30 14.75 0.22
C PRO A 66 6.02 14.91 -1.28
N THR A 67 5.55 13.85 -1.95
CA THR A 67 5.36 13.80 -3.41
C THR A 67 3.88 13.78 -3.82
N LEU A 68 2.97 13.83 -2.85
CA LEU A 68 1.51 13.87 -3.03
C LEU A 68 0.96 15.28 -2.87
#